data_AF-A0A7M7N8G8-F1
#
_entry.id   AF-A0A7M7N8G8-F1
#
_cell.length_a   1.000
_cell.length_b   1.000
_cell.length_c   1.000
_cell.angle_alpha   90.00
_cell.angle_beta   90.00
_cell.angle_gamma   90.00
#
_symmetry.space_group_name_H-M   'P 1'
#
loop_
_entity.id
_entity.type
_entity.pdbx_description
1 polymer ?
#
loop_
_entity_poly.entity_id
_entity_poly.type
_entity_poly.pdbx_seq_one_letter_code
_entity_poly.pdbx_strand_id
1 'polypeptide(L)'
;MKRSRMTAAAQGSRCGKDKWCISGECIDIDEHPVVIDGGWGPWSEYSECSLTCGRAVKSKERHCNNPSPSHGGRYCVGERKKYTMCKLQDCVHESVSVRAMQCSTYDTIQSNGTQLAWIPVDVEDKPCELFCRRRDQALIKKKSVHVTNGTPCTRFSRDICIDGICQMVGCDNVVSSGAVENRCGVCRGDGSSCLTIQDSFNTKYGRGYVEITVIPAGARNIVLDELVSSQNYLAISNASGHDLLNMDWYIDWSGEYQAAGTIISYERIDNKERVEILGPISEPLHI
;
A
#
# COMPACT_ATOMS: atom_id res chain seq x y z
N MET A 1 42.05 34.14 -27.64
CA MET A 1 40.92 33.84 -28.56
C MET A 1 40.06 32.76 -27.94
N LYS A 2 38.86 33.08 -27.44
CA LYS A 2 37.91 32.09 -26.92
C LYS A 2 37.23 31.41 -28.11
N ARG A 3 37.55 30.13 -28.38
CA ARG A 3 36.74 29.31 -29.29
C ARG A 3 35.39 29.10 -28.63
N SER A 4 34.33 29.70 -29.18
CA SER A 4 32.97 29.37 -28.80
C SER A 4 32.72 27.90 -29.10
N ARG A 5 32.14 27.19 -28.13
CA ARG A 5 31.70 25.81 -28.30
C ARG A 5 30.60 25.84 -29.37
N MET A 6 30.86 25.30 -30.56
CA MET A 6 29.84 25.19 -31.61
C MET A 6 28.77 24.20 -31.15
N THR A 7 27.70 24.71 -30.58
CA THR A 7 26.46 23.96 -30.39
C THR A 7 25.77 23.82 -31.75
N ALA A 8 25.21 22.63 -32.03
CA ALA A 8 24.44 22.40 -33.24
C ALA A 8 23.32 23.44 -33.39
N ALA A 9 23.06 23.88 -34.62
CA ALA A 9 21.96 24.79 -34.90
C ALA A 9 20.63 24.17 -34.43
N ALA A 10 19.78 24.96 -33.77
CA ALA A 10 18.48 24.50 -33.31
C ALA A 10 17.60 24.09 -34.52
N GLN A 11 16.73 23.09 -34.33
CA GLN A 11 15.78 22.69 -35.38
C GLN A 11 14.94 23.89 -35.83
N GLY A 12 14.78 24.05 -37.14
CA GLY A 12 14.08 25.17 -37.77
C GLY A 12 14.92 26.43 -38.00
N SER A 13 16.20 26.45 -37.60
CA SER A 13 17.10 27.59 -37.87
C SER A 13 17.36 27.74 -39.38
N ARG A 14 17.32 28.95 -39.92
CA ARG A 14 17.62 29.21 -41.34
C ARG A 14 19.10 28.95 -41.63
N CYS A 15 19.39 28.11 -42.61
CA CYS A 15 20.75 27.73 -43.02
C CYS A 15 21.08 28.08 -44.47
N GLY A 16 20.10 28.55 -45.25
CA GLY A 16 20.27 29.00 -46.63
C GLY A 16 19.06 29.77 -47.15
N LYS A 17 19.13 30.21 -48.42
CA LYS A 17 17.98 30.76 -49.12
C LYS A 17 16.98 29.64 -49.34
N ASP A 18 15.79 29.80 -48.76
CA ASP A 18 14.74 28.79 -48.73
C ASP A 18 15.16 27.43 -48.14
N LYS A 19 16.05 27.45 -47.13
CA LYS A 19 16.50 26.24 -46.39
C LYS A 19 16.51 26.40 -44.88
N TRP A 20 16.23 25.32 -44.15
CA TRP A 20 16.22 25.25 -42.68
C TRP A 20 16.94 24.00 -42.14
N CYS A 21 17.47 24.11 -40.92
CA CYS A 21 18.15 23.02 -40.23
C CYS A 21 17.16 22.04 -39.61
N ILE A 22 17.22 20.77 -40.00
CA ILE A 22 16.46 19.67 -39.40
C ILE A 22 17.42 18.52 -39.09
N SER A 23 17.41 18.07 -37.83
CA SER A 23 18.31 16.99 -37.35
C SER A 23 19.80 17.17 -37.65
N GLY A 24 20.25 18.42 -37.83
CA GLY A 24 21.64 18.77 -38.17
C GLY A 24 21.94 18.94 -39.66
N GLU A 25 20.97 18.68 -40.54
CA GLU A 25 21.08 18.83 -41.99
C GLU A 25 20.33 20.08 -42.49
N CYS A 26 20.82 20.71 -43.56
CA CYS A 26 20.22 21.90 -44.16
C CYS A 26 19.36 21.53 -45.37
N ILE A 27 18.05 21.45 -45.18
CA ILE A 27 17.09 20.97 -46.19
C ILE A 27 16.27 22.12 -46.80
N ASP A 28 15.75 21.93 -48.00
CA ASP A 28 14.88 22.91 -48.69
C ASP A 28 13.51 23.05 -48.00
N ILE A 29 12.97 24.27 -47.95
CA ILE A 29 11.71 24.61 -47.26
C ILE A 29 10.50 23.92 -47.92
N ASP A 30 10.58 23.57 -49.20
CA ASP A 30 9.50 22.89 -49.93
C ASP A 30 9.40 21.38 -49.58
N GLU A 31 10.48 20.77 -49.08
CA GLU A 31 10.46 19.43 -48.49
C GLU A 31 10.01 19.55 -47.03
N HIS A 32 8.69 19.54 -46.82
CA HIS A 32 8.14 19.34 -45.49
C HIS A 32 8.49 17.90 -45.08
N PRO A 33 9.37 17.70 -44.08
CA PRO A 33 9.69 16.35 -43.66
C PRO A 33 8.40 15.70 -43.15
N VAL A 34 8.16 14.46 -43.54
CA VAL A 34 6.98 13.72 -43.07
C VAL A 34 7.04 13.67 -41.54
N VAL A 35 5.99 14.20 -40.92
CA VAL A 35 5.80 14.13 -39.46
C VAL A 35 5.62 12.66 -39.10
N ILE A 36 6.50 12.15 -38.23
CA ILE A 36 6.44 10.75 -37.77
C ILE A 36 6.04 10.78 -36.31
N ASP A 37 4.79 10.41 -36.03
CA ASP A 37 4.34 10.18 -34.66
C ASP A 37 5.02 8.94 -34.07
N GLY A 38 5.33 9.00 -32.78
CA GLY A 38 5.99 7.93 -32.07
C GLY A 38 5.10 6.71 -31.89
N GLY A 39 5.65 5.53 -32.14
CA GLY A 39 5.02 4.24 -31.87
C GLY A 39 5.71 3.50 -30.72
N TRP A 40 4.92 2.79 -29.92
CA TRP A 40 5.43 1.97 -28.84
C TRP A 40 6.23 0.78 -29.41
N GLY A 41 7.47 0.64 -28.95
CA GLY A 41 8.24 -0.58 -29.10
C GLY A 41 7.67 -1.75 -28.28
N PRO A 42 8.23 -2.95 -28.45
CA PRO A 42 7.83 -4.10 -27.66
C PRO A 42 8.08 -3.85 -26.16
N TRP A 43 7.33 -4.54 -25.32
CA TRP A 43 7.64 -4.60 -23.89
C TRP A 43 8.92 -5.38 -23.67
N SER A 44 9.72 -4.94 -22.69
CA SER A 44 10.83 -5.70 -22.14
C SER A 44 10.31 -6.99 -21.47
N GLU A 45 11.25 -7.88 -21.18
CA GLU A 45 11.03 -8.92 -20.18
C GLU A 45 10.69 -8.29 -18.83
N TYR A 46 10.01 -9.07 -17.99
CA TYR A 46 9.74 -8.65 -16.62
C TYR A 46 11.05 -8.58 -15.81
N SER A 47 11.15 -7.60 -14.93
CA SER A 47 12.15 -7.55 -13.87
C SER A 47 11.96 -8.72 -12.90
N GLU A 48 12.98 -8.94 -12.08
CA GLU A 48 12.82 -9.71 -10.85
C GLU A 48 11.76 -9.09 -9.93
N CYS A 49 11.20 -9.91 -9.05
CA CYS A 49 10.30 -9.45 -8.01
C CYS A 49 11.03 -8.56 -7.01
N SER A 50 10.36 -7.52 -6.52
CA SER A 50 10.95 -6.59 -5.54
C SER A 50 11.30 -7.26 -4.20
N LEU A 51 10.73 -8.44 -3.93
CA LEU A 51 10.98 -9.27 -2.75
C LEU A 51 10.96 -10.75 -3.14
N THR A 52 11.43 -11.59 -2.23
CA THR A 52 11.52 -13.05 -2.40
C THR A 52 10.36 -13.83 -1.78
N CYS A 53 9.61 -13.23 -0.83
CA CYS A 53 8.40 -13.80 -0.23
C CYS A 53 7.33 -12.72 -0.05
N GLY A 54 6.09 -13.15 0.21
CA GLY A 54 4.95 -12.27 0.48
C GLY A 54 4.53 -11.42 -0.72
N ARG A 55 4.04 -10.21 -0.45
CA ARG A 55 3.51 -9.29 -1.47
C ARG A 55 4.64 -8.52 -2.15
N ALA A 56 5.01 -8.92 -3.36
CA ALA A 56 6.02 -8.26 -4.18
C ALA A 56 5.47 -7.86 -5.55
N VAL A 57 6.17 -6.95 -6.23
CA VAL A 57 5.85 -6.57 -7.61
C VAL A 57 7.05 -6.76 -8.53
N LYS A 58 6.74 -7.06 -9.78
CA LYS A 58 7.69 -6.99 -10.90
C LYS A 58 7.16 -6.01 -11.94
N SER A 59 8.07 -5.51 -12.76
CA SER A 59 7.74 -4.50 -13.77
C SER A 59 8.31 -4.84 -15.13
N LYS A 60 7.68 -4.33 -16.18
CA LYS A 60 8.24 -4.32 -17.52
C LYS A 60 8.07 -2.95 -18.13
N GLU A 61 8.95 -2.59 -19.04
CA GLU A 61 9.01 -1.26 -19.64
C GLU A 61 8.98 -1.36 -21.16
N ARG A 62 8.53 -0.31 -21.83
CA ARG A 62 8.63 -0.17 -23.28
C ARG A 62 9.06 1.24 -23.63
N HIS A 63 9.67 1.41 -24.80
CA HIS A 63 10.12 2.72 -25.26
C HIS A 63 9.29 3.17 -26.46
N CYS A 64 9.15 4.49 -26.63
CA CYS A 64 8.50 5.07 -27.80
C CYS A 64 9.52 5.19 -28.94
N ASN A 65 9.82 4.08 -29.58
CA ASN A 65 10.91 3.95 -30.55
C ASN A 65 10.56 3.10 -31.79
N ASN A 66 9.28 2.76 -31.99
CA ASN A 66 8.84 1.93 -33.11
C ASN A 66 7.61 2.51 -33.83
N PRO A 67 7.77 3.62 -34.59
CA PRO A 67 9.00 4.40 -34.81
C PRO A 67 9.25 5.44 -33.71
N SER A 68 10.46 5.99 -33.65
CA SER A 68 10.75 7.15 -32.79
C SER A 68 10.10 8.42 -33.36
N PRO A 69 9.48 9.28 -32.52
CA PRO A 69 8.85 10.50 -33.00
C PRO A 69 9.89 11.44 -33.64
N SER A 70 9.56 11.96 -34.83
CA SER A 70 10.46 12.82 -35.62
C SER A 70 9.69 13.94 -36.31
N HIS A 71 10.39 15.02 -36.66
CA HIS A 71 9.84 16.16 -37.40
C HIS A 71 8.60 16.80 -36.73
N GLY A 72 8.61 16.92 -35.41
CA GLY A 72 7.48 17.46 -34.64
C GLY A 72 6.36 16.47 -34.36
N GLY A 73 6.55 15.17 -34.67
CA GLY A 73 5.60 14.13 -34.34
C GLY A 73 5.39 13.94 -32.84
N ARG A 74 4.20 13.45 -32.48
CA ARG A 74 3.75 13.29 -31.09
C ARG A 74 4.47 12.17 -30.39
N TYR A 75 4.79 12.37 -29.12
CA TYR A 75 5.26 11.28 -28.27
C TYR A 75 4.14 10.28 -27.99
N CYS A 76 4.51 9.02 -27.74
CA CYS A 76 3.54 7.96 -27.47
C CYS A 76 2.71 8.27 -26.22
N VAL A 77 1.40 8.07 -26.34
CA VAL A 77 0.45 8.18 -25.23
C VAL A 77 0.20 6.79 -24.64
N GLY A 78 0.16 6.71 -23.30
CA GLY A 78 -0.12 5.49 -22.55
C GLY A 78 1.03 5.04 -21.64
N GLU A 79 0.90 3.84 -21.08
CA GLU A 79 1.81 3.32 -20.07
C GLU A 79 3.19 3.00 -20.65
N ARG A 80 4.25 3.65 -20.13
CA ARG A 80 5.64 3.29 -20.42
C ARG A 80 6.10 2.09 -19.59
N LYS A 81 5.58 1.96 -18.37
CA LYS A 81 5.93 0.95 -17.39
C LYS A 81 4.68 0.28 -16.87
N LYS A 82 4.70 -1.04 -16.76
CA LYS A 82 3.59 -1.84 -16.24
C LYS A 82 4.07 -2.65 -15.05
N TYR A 83 3.30 -2.61 -13.96
CA TYR A 83 3.54 -3.37 -12.74
C TYR A 83 2.60 -4.57 -12.64
N THR A 84 3.07 -5.65 -12.04
CA THR A 84 2.26 -6.84 -11.80
C THR A 84 2.71 -7.50 -10.50
N MET A 85 1.75 -7.99 -9.72
CA MET A 85 2.05 -8.72 -8.49
C MET A 85 2.78 -10.03 -8.79
N CYS A 86 3.73 -10.36 -7.93
CA CYS A 86 4.38 -11.66 -7.94
C CYS A 86 3.54 -12.70 -7.22
N LYS A 87 3.62 -13.96 -7.69
CA LYS A 87 3.06 -15.11 -7.00
C LYS A 87 4.17 -15.74 -6.14
N LEU A 88 4.28 -15.27 -4.91
CA LEU A 88 5.28 -15.76 -3.96
C LEU A 88 4.57 -16.45 -2.79
N GLN A 89 5.29 -17.33 -2.10
CA GLN A 89 4.80 -17.89 -0.84
C GLN A 89 4.85 -16.81 0.24
N ASP A 90 3.94 -16.92 1.21
CA ASP A 90 3.99 -16.08 2.41
C ASP A 90 5.30 -16.31 3.17
N CYS A 91 5.77 -15.26 3.83
CA CYS A 91 7.01 -15.34 4.58
C CYS A 91 6.81 -16.23 5.82
N VAL A 92 7.74 -17.16 6.06
CA VAL A 92 7.60 -18.29 7.01
C VAL A 92 7.74 -17.88 8.49
N HIS A 93 8.16 -16.64 8.76
CA HIS A 93 8.30 -16.09 10.12
C HIS A 93 7.32 -14.94 10.32
N GLU A 94 7.10 -14.52 11.58
CA GLU A 94 6.60 -13.18 11.93
C GLU A 94 7.54 -12.14 11.32
N SER A 95 7.42 -11.96 10.00
CA SER A 95 8.46 -11.40 9.18
C SER A 95 8.42 -9.92 9.43
N VAL A 96 9.53 -9.40 9.94
CA VAL A 96 9.83 -7.97 9.94
C VAL A 96 9.31 -7.39 8.64
N SER A 97 8.36 -6.45 8.73
CA SER A 97 7.67 -5.95 7.55
C SER A 97 8.67 -5.37 6.55
N VAL A 98 8.33 -5.37 5.27
CA VAL A 98 9.19 -4.82 4.21
C VAL A 98 9.54 -3.35 4.48
N ARG A 99 8.63 -2.61 5.10
CA ARG A 99 8.88 -1.23 5.56
C ARG A 99 9.85 -1.18 6.74
N ALA A 100 9.73 -2.11 7.70
CA ALA A 100 10.68 -2.22 8.80
C ALA A 100 12.09 -2.60 8.32
N MET A 101 12.22 -3.51 7.34
CA MET A 101 13.52 -3.83 6.72
C MET A 101 14.17 -2.61 6.06
N GLN A 102 13.38 -1.69 5.49
CA GLN A 102 13.90 -0.43 4.95
C GLN A 102 14.40 0.50 6.07
N CYS A 103 13.69 0.59 7.20
CA CYS A 103 14.17 1.37 8.35
C CYS A 103 15.44 0.76 8.96
N SER A 104 15.56 -0.57 9.03
CA SER A 104 16.72 -1.23 9.65
C SER A 104 18.03 -1.01 8.89
N THR A 105 17.97 -0.58 7.61
CA THR A 105 19.18 -0.15 6.88
C THR A 105 19.88 1.06 7.53
N TYR A 106 19.17 1.78 8.41
CA TYR A 106 19.69 2.94 9.15
C TYR A 106 20.07 2.62 10.61
N ASP A 107 19.97 1.35 11.02
CA ASP A 107 20.34 0.93 12.37
C ASP A 107 21.81 1.25 12.65
N THR A 108 22.07 1.70 13.87
CA THR A 108 23.43 2.02 14.33
C THR A 108 23.80 1.16 15.53
N ILE A 109 24.99 0.57 15.49
CA ILE A 109 25.57 -0.15 16.62
C ILE A 109 26.36 0.87 17.46
N GLN A 110 25.98 1.02 18.73
CA GLN A 110 26.72 1.85 19.67
C GLN A 110 27.98 1.14 20.18
N SER A 111 28.94 1.90 20.71
CA SER A 111 30.23 1.39 21.21
C SER A 111 30.10 0.37 22.35
N ASN A 112 28.97 0.34 23.05
CA ASN A 112 28.63 -0.64 24.09
C ASN A 112 28.00 -1.94 23.53
N GLY A 113 27.91 -2.09 22.21
CA GLY A 113 27.28 -3.22 21.54
C GLY A 113 25.75 -3.11 21.40
N THR A 114 25.13 -2.04 21.93
CA THR A 114 23.68 -1.86 21.83
C THR A 114 23.28 -1.42 20.42
N GLN A 115 22.43 -2.20 19.76
CA GLN A 115 21.84 -1.83 18.46
C GLN A 115 20.65 -0.89 18.67
N LEU A 116 20.75 0.30 18.08
CA LEU A 116 19.65 1.26 18.06
C LEU A 116 18.78 1.03 16.84
N ALA A 117 17.68 0.30 17.04
CA ALA A 117 16.74 -0.03 15.99
C ALA A 117 15.87 1.17 15.57
N TRP A 118 15.80 1.40 14.27
CA TRP A 118 14.79 2.25 13.64
C TRP A 118 13.55 1.43 13.31
N ILE A 119 12.41 1.90 13.82
CA ILE A 119 11.11 1.28 13.57
C ILE A 119 10.30 2.15 12.62
N PRO A 120 9.50 1.54 11.73
CA PRO A 120 8.65 2.28 10.81
C PRO A 120 7.53 2.99 11.55
N VAL A 121 7.13 4.14 11.00
CA VAL A 121 5.96 4.90 11.45
C VAL A 121 5.07 5.12 10.24
N ASP A 122 3.83 4.65 10.30
CA ASP A 122 2.86 4.88 9.25
C ASP A 122 2.32 6.32 9.38
N VAL A 123 2.27 7.05 8.26
CA VAL A 123 1.75 8.42 8.17
C VAL A 123 0.66 8.41 7.11
N GLU A 124 -0.59 8.60 7.54
CA GLU A 124 -1.78 8.44 6.69
C GLU A 124 -1.76 9.31 5.43
N ASP A 125 -1.35 10.58 5.55
CA ASP A 125 -1.26 11.51 4.42
C ASP A 125 -0.16 11.14 3.42
N LYS A 126 0.83 10.34 3.83
CA LYS A 126 2.05 10.05 3.07
C LYS A 126 2.49 8.59 3.23
N PRO A 127 1.61 7.63 2.86
CA PRO A 127 1.82 6.21 3.17
C PRO A 127 3.00 5.60 2.41
N CYS A 128 3.41 6.20 1.29
CA CYS A 128 4.48 5.70 0.43
C CYS A 128 5.82 6.43 0.59
N GLU A 129 5.94 7.30 1.59
CA GLU A 129 7.24 7.81 2.05
C GLU A 129 7.75 6.96 3.22
N LEU A 130 9.06 6.89 3.41
CA LEU A 130 9.65 6.12 4.51
C LEU A 130 9.87 7.02 5.72
N PHE A 131 8.98 6.92 6.72
CA PHE A 131 9.17 7.53 8.03
C PHE A 131 9.60 6.49 9.05
N CYS A 132 10.65 6.81 9.81
CA CYS A 132 11.16 5.95 10.86
C CYS A 132 11.39 6.76 12.13
N ARG A 133 11.22 6.13 13.30
CA ARG A 133 11.66 6.68 14.59
C ARG A 133 12.54 5.68 15.30
N ARG A 134 13.37 6.15 16.24
CA ARG A 134 14.02 5.23 17.17
C ARG A 134 13.04 4.82 18.26
N ARG A 135 13.17 3.61 18.79
CA ARG A 135 12.28 3.10 19.84
C ARG A 135 12.27 4.00 21.08
N ASP A 136 13.43 4.55 21.44
CA ASP A 136 13.68 5.41 22.60
C ASP A 136 13.41 6.91 22.33
N GLN A 137 12.99 7.29 21.12
CA GLN A 137 12.77 8.69 20.76
C GLN A 137 11.37 8.89 20.17
N ALA A 138 10.73 10.00 20.53
CA ALA A 138 9.46 10.43 19.95
C ALA A 138 9.63 11.06 18.55
N LEU A 139 10.85 11.49 18.19
CA LEU A 139 11.09 12.19 16.93
C LEU A 139 10.99 11.25 15.73
N ILE A 140 10.02 11.51 14.86
CA ILE A 140 9.85 10.84 13.56
C ILE A 140 10.74 11.53 12.54
N LYS A 141 11.49 10.75 11.76
CA LYS A 141 12.33 11.25 10.66
C LYS A 141 11.96 10.62 9.34
N LYS A 142 11.83 11.46 8.30
CA LYS A 142 11.76 11.00 6.90
C LYS A 142 13.13 10.48 6.48
N LYS A 143 13.21 9.20 6.13
CA LYS A 143 14.43 8.51 5.70
C LYS A 143 14.53 8.38 4.18
N SER A 144 13.40 8.25 3.49
CA SER A 144 13.33 8.20 2.03
C SER A 144 12.06 8.90 1.53
N VAL A 145 12.14 9.45 0.30
CA VAL A 145 10.98 10.02 -0.41
C VAL A 145 10.03 8.94 -0.88
N HIS A 146 10.55 7.76 -1.21
CA HIS A 146 9.76 6.62 -1.66
C HIS A 146 10.20 5.35 -0.94
N VAL A 147 9.22 4.56 -0.50
CA VAL A 147 9.46 3.17 -0.12
C VAL A 147 9.67 2.31 -1.37
N THR A 148 10.30 1.14 -1.20
CA THR A 148 10.46 0.16 -2.29
C THR A 148 9.11 -0.24 -2.89
N ASN A 149 9.04 -0.32 -4.22
CA ASN A 149 7.82 -0.74 -4.93
C ASN A 149 7.32 -2.11 -4.42
N GLY A 150 6.03 -2.21 -4.13
CA GLY A 150 5.40 -3.40 -3.52
C GLY A 150 5.29 -3.35 -2.00
N THR A 151 5.92 -2.37 -1.32
CA THR A 151 5.71 -2.17 0.12
C THR A 151 4.23 -1.83 0.38
N PRO A 152 3.54 -2.50 1.32
CA PRO A 152 2.16 -2.17 1.70
C PRO A 152 2.00 -0.69 2.09
N CYS A 153 0.93 -0.01 1.68
CA CYS A 153 0.75 1.42 1.95
C CYS A 153 0.70 1.71 3.46
N THR A 154 -0.06 0.92 4.19
CA THR A 154 -0.09 0.90 5.66
C THR A 154 0.20 -0.54 6.10
N ARG A 155 0.44 -0.76 7.39
CA ARG A 155 0.78 -2.08 7.93
C ARG A 155 -0.20 -3.20 7.53
N PHE A 156 -1.47 -2.87 7.29
CA PHE A 156 -2.53 -3.86 7.07
C PHE A 156 -3.33 -3.66 5.79
N SER A 157 -3.06 -2.59 5.03
CA SER A 157 -3.68 -2.42 3.73
C SER A 157 -3.17 -3.47 2.74
N ARG A 158 -4.06 -3.93 1.87
CA ARG A 158 -3.71 -4.76 0.70
C ARG A 158 -3.05 -3.95 -0.41
N ASP A 159 -3.21 -2.64 -0.35
CA ASP A 159 -2.69 -1.66 -1.29
C ASP A 159 -1.18 -1.54 -1.12
N ILE A 160 -0.50 -1.22 -2.20
CA ILE A 160 0.95 -1.18 -2.25
C ILE A 160 1.46 0.12 -2.84
N CYS A 161 2.65 0.51 -2.44
CA CYS A 161 3.33 1.64 -2.99
C CYS A 161 3.98 1.29 -4.33
N ILE A 162 3.69 2.09 -5.35
CA ILE A 162 4.30 2.00 -6.67
C ILE A 162 4.65 3.42 -7.11
N ASP A 163 5.94 3.66 -7.35
CA ASP A 163 6.49 4.96 -7.78
C ASP A 163 6.03 6.11 -6.86
N GLY A 164 5.98 5.82 -5.55
CA GLY A 164 5.59 6.80 -4.52
C GLY A 164 4.10 7.01 -4.34
N ILE A 165 3.25 6.30 -5.10
CA ILE A 165 1.80 6.42 -5.03
C ILE A 165 1.22 5.15 -4.43
N CYS A 166 0.26 5.28 -3.51
CA CYS A 166 -0.47 4.13 -2.99
C CYS A 166 -1.46 3.65 -4.05
N GLN A 167 -1.23 2.44 -4.57
CA GLN A 167 -2.04 1.83 -5.61
C GLN A 167 -2.92 0.74 -5.01
N MET A 168 -4.21 0.77 -5.37
CA MET A 168 -5.17 -0.25 -4.98
C MET A 168 -4.76 -1.61 -5.55
N VAL A 169 -4.81 -2.66 -4.73
CA VAL A 169 -4.68 -4.04 -5.22
C VAL A 169 -5.99 -4.76 -5.01
N GLY A 170 -6.62 -5.18 -6.11
CA GLY A 170 -7.85 -5.96 -6.02
C GLY A 170 -7.63 -7.31 -5.35
N CYS A 171 -8.72 -7.93 -4.91
CA CYS A 171 -8.71 -9.24 -4.28
C CYS A 171 -8.14 -10.37 -5.18
N ASP A 172 -8.04 -10.13 -6.49
CA ASP A 172 -7.43 -11.01 -7.49
C ASP A 172 -5.90 -10.86 -7.59
N ASN A 173 -5.31 -10.10 -6.67
CA ASN A 173 -3.89 -9.72 -6.66
C ASN A 173 -3.46 -9.01 -7.95
N VAL A 174 -4.35 -8.22 -8.54
CA VAL A 174 -4.03 -7.38 -9.70
C VAL A 174 -4.12 -5.91 -9.29
N VAL A 175 -3.06 -5.16 -9.58
CA VAL A 175 -2.99 -3.72 -9.33
C VAL A 175 -4.07 -3.03 -10.16
N SER A 176 -4.90 -2.23 -9.48
CA SER A 176 -5.98 -1.44 -10.07
C SER A 176 -7.03 -2.24 -10.85
N SER A 177 -7.29 -3.50 -10.47
CA SER A 177 -8.32 -4.33 -11.13
C SER A 177 -9.76 -4.00 -10.73
N GLY A 178 -9.93 -3.24 -9.63
CA GLY A 178 -11.24 -2.98 -9.03
C GLY A 178 -11.94 -4.24 -8.49
N ALA A 179 -11.24 -5.37 -8.38
CA ALA A 179 -11.81 -6.60 -7.86
C ALA A 179 -12.00 -6.49 -6.34
N VAL A 180 -13.24 -6.65 -5.89
CA VAL A 180 -13.60 -6.57 -4.47
C VAL A 180 -14.04 -7.94 -3.96
N GLU A 181 -13.78 -8.17 -2.68
CA GLU A 181 -14.28 -9.30 -1.94
C GLU A 181 -15.79 -9.16 -1.68
N ASN A 182 -16.51 -10.28 -1.72
CA ASN A 182 -17.91 -10.29 -1.29
C ASN A 182 -18.04 -10.30 0.24
N ARG A 183 -19.26 -10.42 0.78
CA ARG A 183 -19.51 -10.50 2.23
C ARG A 183 -18.86 -11.72 2.95
N CYS A 184 -18.44 -12.73 2.19
CA CYS A 184 -17.68 -13.89 2.68
C CYS A 184 -16.17 -13.74 2.43
N GLY A 185 -15.79 -12.59 1.87
CA GLY A 185 -14.58 -12.26 1.13
C GLY A 185 -13.93 -13.38 0.35
N VAL A 186 -14.77 -14.00 -0.47
CA VAL A 186 -14.34 -14.62 -1.71
C VAL A 186 -14.21 -13.52 -2.75
N CYS A 187 -13.07 -13.48 -3.44
CA CYS A 187 -12.83 -12.50 -4.49
C CYS A 187 -13.80 -12.65 -5.65
N ARG A 188 -14.52 -11.58 -6.03
CA ARG A 188 -15.59 -11.61 -7.05
C ARG A 188 -16.64 -12.69 -6.81
N GLY A 189 -16.83 -13.12 -5.56
CA GLY A 189 -17.81 -14.13 -5.23
C GLY A 189 -19.23 -13.55 -5.15
N ASP A 190 -20.22 -14.43 -5.08
CA ASP A 190 -21.66 -14.11 -5.02
C ASP A 190 -22.19 -13.88 -3.59
N GLY A 191 -21.43 -14.32 -2.58
CA GLY A 191 -21.77 -14.17 -1.16
C GLY A 191 -22.52 -15.36 -0.59
N SER A 192 -22.54 -16.51 -1.28
CA SER A 192 -23.25 -17.72 -0.86
C SER A 192 -22.41 -18.67 0.00
N SER A 193 -21.08 -18.47 0.06
CA SER A 193 -20.15 -19.36 0.74
C SER A 193 -20.07 -19.20 2.27
N CYS A 194 -20.88 -18.31 2.84
CA CYS A 194 -20.92 -18.04 4.28
C CYS A 194 -22.33 -17.67 4.71
N LEU A 195 -22.56 -17.78 6.02
CA LEU A 195 -23.82 -17.40 6.67
C LEU A 195 -23.59 -16.13 7.50
N THR A 196 -24.56 -15.23 7.48
CA THR A 196 -24.58 -14.07 8.39
C THR A 196 -25.28 -14.49 9.68
N ILE A 197 -24.60 -14.33 10.81
CA ILE A 197 -25.15 -14.55 12.14
C ILE A 197 -25.40 -13.18 12.76
N GLN A 198 -26.58 -12.99 13.33
CA GLN A 198 -26.97 -11.78 14.02
C GLN A 198 -27.59 -12.16 15.36
N ASP A 199 -27.17 -11.48 16.42
CA ASP A 199 -27.67 -11.70 17.78
C ASP A 199 -27.73 -10.37 18.54
N SER A 200 -28.42 -10.35 19.67
CA SER A 200 -28.53 -9.19 20.56
C SER A 200 -28.51 -9.61 22.01
N PHE A 201 -27.79 -8.86 22.84
CA PHE A 201 -27.66 -9.12 24.27
C PHE A 201 -28.23 -7.97 25.10
N ASN A 202 -29.02 -8.28 26.13
CA ASN A 202 -29.67 -7.28 26.99
C ASN A 202 -29.71 -7.65 28.48
N THR A 203 -28.88 -8.61 28.92
CA THR A 203 -28.88 -9.07 30.31
C THR A 203 -28.35 -7.98 31.25
N LYS A 204 -29.07 -7.75 32.36
CA LYS A 204 -28.74 -6.71 33.36
C LYS A 204 -28.09 -7.24 34.63
N TYR A 205 -27.82 -8.54 34.70
CA TYR A 205 -27.31 -9.23 35.88
C TYR A 205 -25.90 -9.78 35.59
N GLY A 206 -24.99 -9.60 36.54
CA GLY A 206 -23.59 -10.00 36.43
C GLY A 206 -22.70 -9.11 37.29
N ARG A 207 -21.49 -9.58 37.64
CA ARG A 207 -20.47 -8.75 38.29
C ARG A 207 -19.18 -8.88 37.50
N GLY A 208 -18.59 -7.75 37.13
CA GLY A 208 -17.42 -7.69 36.28
C GLY A 208 -17.72 -7.98 34.82
N TYR A 209 -16.73 -8.48 34.09
CA TYR A 209 -16.88 -8.89 32.71
C TYR A 209 -17.80 -10.11 32.61
N VAL A 210 -18.81 -10.00 31.74
CA VAL A 210 -19.78 -11.06 31.46
C VAL A 210 -19.65 -11.40 29.99
N GLU A 211 -19.25 -12.63 29.69
CA GLU A 211 -19.17 -13.11 28.31
C GLU A 211 -20.56 -13.11 27.67
N ILE A 212 -20.67 -12.34 26.59
CA ILE A 212 -21.87 -12.19 25.76
C ILE A 212 -21.91 -13.29 24.72
N THR A 213 -20.80 -13.50 24.02
CA THR A 213 -20.69 -14.48 22.94
C THR A 213 -19.24 -14.78 22.59
N VAL A 214 -19.02 -15.89 21.89
CA VAL A 214 -17.73 -16.27 21.34
C VAL A 214 -17.82 -16.26 19.81
N ILE A 215 -17.01 -15.42 19.19
CA ILE A 215 -16.91 -15.33 17.73
C ILE A 215 -15.85 -16.32 17.26
N PRO A 216 -16.19 -17.32 16.44
CA PRO A 216 -15.27 -18.40 16.08
C PRO A 216 -14.20 -17.95 15.09
N ALA A 217 -13.02 -18.58 15.17
CA ALA A 217 -11.94 -18.40 14.18
C ALA A 217 -12.46 -18.58 12.74
N GLY A 218 -11.99 -17.73 11.83
CA GLY A 218 -12.45 -17.66 10.43
C GLY A 218 -13.66 -16.74 10.20
N ALA A 219 -14.34 -16.26 11.26
CA ALA A 219 -15.37 -15.25 11.14
C ALA A 219 -14.80 -13.93 10.61
N ARG A 220 -15.63 -13.15 9.92
CA ARG A 220 -15.24 -11.92 9.24
C ARG A 220 -16.42 -10.97 9.07
N ASN A 221 -16.15 -9.72 8.72
CA ASN A 221 -17.17 -8.66 8.62
C ASN A 221 -18.02 -8.60 9.91
N ILE A 222 -17.33 -8.61 11.05
CA ILE A 222 -17.94 -8.60 12.38
C ILE A 222 -18.19 -7.15 12.77
N VAL A 223 -19.39 -6.86 13.26
CA VAL A 223 -19.78 -5.56 13.79
C VAL A 223 -20.46 -5.78 15.13
N LEU A 224 -19.98 -5.09 16.16
CA LEU A 224 -20.60 -5.04 17.48
C LEU A 224 -21.04 -3.60 17.73
N ASP A 225 -22.35 -3.38 17.82
CA ASP A 225 -22.94 -2.08 18.07
C ASP A 225 -23.60 -2.07 19.44
N GLU A 226 -23.17 -1.18 20.33
CA GLU A 226 -23.94 -0.87 21.53
C GLU A 226 -25.11 0.02 21.14
N LEU A 227 -26.33 -0.53 21.11
CA LEU A 227 -27.50 0.18 20.56
C LEU A 227 -27.98 1.33 21.46
N VAL A 228 -27.82 1.19 22.77
CA VAL A 228 -28.28 2.14 23.79
C VAL A 228 -27.12 2.43 24.72
N SER A 229 -26.75 3.71 24.87
CA SER A 229 -25.66 4.13 25.74
C SER A 229 -25.85 3.60 27.17
N SER A 230 -24.80 3.01 27.72
CA SER A 230 -24.78 2.53 29.09
C SER A 230 -23.51 2.97 29.82
N GLN A 231 -23.45 2.72 31.14
CA GLN A 231 -22.20 2.87 31.89
C GLN A 231 -21.28 1.64 31.74
N ASN A 232 -21.76 0.59 31.06
CA ASN A 232 -20.93 -0.54 30.72
C ASN A 232 -20.07 -0.20 29.51
N TYR A 233 -19.17 -1.12 29.18
CA TYR A 233 -18.38 -1.06 27.97
C TYR A 233 -18.14 -2.48 27.45
N LEU A 234 -18.04 -2.61 26.14
CA LEU A 234 -17.66 -3.83 25.43
C LEU A 234 -16.19 -4.13 25.73
N ALA A 235 -15.86 -5.39 25.96
CA ALA A 235 -14.49 -5.85 26.09
C ALA A 235 -14.26 -7.03 25.16
N ILE A 236 -13.01 -7.24 24.75
CA ILE A 236 -12.64 -8.35 23.86
C ILE A 236 -11.40 -9.01 24.43
N SER A 237 -11.44 -10.34 24.51
CA SER A 237 -10.30 -11.17 24.90
C SER A 237 -10.13 -12.35 23.95
N ASN A 238 -8.93 -12.93 23.91
CA ASN A 238 -8.71 -14.18 23.19
C ASN A 238 -9.01 -15.40 24.08
N ALA A 239 -8.95 -16.60 23.52
CA ALA A 239 -9.20 -17.85 24.24
C ALA A 239 -8.23 -18.10 25.43
N SER A 240 -7.07 -17.45 25.44
CA SER A 240 -6.10 -17.52 26.54
C SER A 240 -6.38 -16.50 27.65
N GLY A 241 -7.41 -15.66 27.50
CA GLY A 241 -7.74 -14.57 28.43
C GLY A 241 -6.78 -13.39 28.35
N HIS A 242 -6.04 -13.23 27.25
CA HIS A 242 -5.24 -12.03 27.03
C HIS A 242 -6.13 -10.84 26.66
N ASP A 243 -5.71 -9.68 27.15
CA ASP A 243 -6.41 -8.41 27.04
C ASP A 243 -6.30 -7.81 25.63
N LEU A 244 -7.37 -7.90 24.82
CA LEU A 244 -7.37 -7.38 23.44
C LEU A 244 -7.98 -5.98 23.31
N LEU A 245 -9.07 -5.71 24.01
CA LEU A 245 -9.74 -4.40 24.03
C LEU A 245 -10.52 -4.20 25.33
N ASN A 246 -10.39 -3.03 25.94
CA ASN A 246 -11.13 -2.59 27.12
C ASN A 246 -11.08 -3.60 28.30
N MET A 247 -9.94 -4.20 28.55
CA MET A 247 -9.77 -5.16 29.64
C MET A 247 -9.10 -4.48 30.86
N ASP A 248 -8.89 -5.22 31.96
CA ASP A 248 -8.29 -4.68 33.20
C ASP A 248 -9.01 -3.46 33.81
N TRP A 249 -10.33 -3.39 33.63
CA TRP A 249 -11.17 -2.30 34.11
C TRP A 249 -10.86 -0.92 33.48
N TYR A 250 -10.15 -0.93 32.36
CA TYR A 250 -9.72 0.26 31.63
C TYR A 250 -10.44 0.36 30.28
N ILE A 251 -10.83 1.58 29.89
CA ILE A 251 -11.40 1.86 28.57
C ILE A 251 -10.29 2.38 27.70
N ASP A 252 -10.00 1.64 26.63
CA ASP A 252 -9.08 2.00 25.59
C ASP A 252 -9.54 3.25 24.81
N TRP A 253 -8.59 3.92 24.17
CA TRP A 253 -8.92 5.05 23.30
C TRP A 253 -9.58 4.58 22.00
N SER A 254 -10.42 5.41 21.37
CA SER A 254 -10.89 5.08 20.03
C SER A 254 -9.72 5.01 19.05
N GLY A 255 -9.70 3.98 18.22
CA GLY A 255 -8.57 3.69 17.33
C GLY A 255 -8.57 2.27 16.78
N GLU A 256 -7.46 1.91 16.14
CA GLU A 256 -7.25 0.59 15.55
C GLU A 256 -6.28 -0.26 16.39
N TYR A 257 -6.68 -1.50 16.68
CA TYR A 257 -5.97 -2.44 17.53
C TYR A 257 -5.62 -3.71 16.75
N GLN A 258 -4.41 -4.23 16.94
CA GLN A 258 -3.97 -5.47 16.27
C GLN A 258 -4.25 -6.67 17.19
N ALA A 259 -5.15 -7.55 16.77
CA ALA A 259 -5.55 -8.73 17.53
C ALA A 259 -6.09 -9.84 16.62
N ALA A 260 -5.95 -11.10 17.03
CA ALA A 260 -6.46 -12.27 16.29
C ALA A 260 -6.15 -12.25 14.78
N GLY A 261 -4.94 -11.84 14.41
CA GLY A 261 -4.48 -11.81 13.02
C GLY A 261 -5.13 -10.73 12.13
N THR A 262 -5.90 -9.80 12.69
CA THR A 262 -6.61 -8.73 11.97
C THR A 262 -6.53 -7.39 12.72
N ILE A 263 -7.14 -6.35 12.17
CA ILE A 263 -7.44 -5.09 12.84
C ILE A 263 -8.82 -5.17 13.48
N ILE A 264 -8.91 -4.70 14.73
CA ILE A 264 -10.13 -4.33 15.43
C ILE A 264 -10.20 -2.80 15.43
N SER A 265 -11.19 -2.23 14.76
CA SER A 265 -11.48 -0.80 14.82
C SER A 265 -12.50 -0.55 15.94
N TYR A 266 -12.16 0.32 16.88
CA TYR A 266 -13.00 0.62 18.04
C TYR A 266 -13.28 2.12 18.12
N GLU A 267 -14.55 2.47 18.23
CA GLU A 267 -15.03 3.84 18.35
C GLU A 267 -15.98 3.95 19.54
N ARG A 268 -15.80 5.00 20.35
CA ARG A 268 -16.67 5.33 21.48
C ARG A 268 -17.05 6.81 21.42
N ILE A 269 -18.31 7.09 21.11
CA ILE A 269 -18.88 8.44 21.05
C ILE A 269 -20.07 8.50 22.02
N ASP A 270 -20.08 9.47 22.93
CA ASP A 270 -21.20 9.68 23.88
C ASP A 270 -21.62 8.42 24.66
N ASN A 271 -20.65 7.60 25.10
CA ASN A 271 -20.84 6.29 25.75
C ASN A 271 -21.56 5.24 24.90
N LYS A 272 -21.55 5.41 23.57
CA LYS A 272 -21.99 4.42 22.61
C LYS A 272 -20.76 3.84 21.93
N GLU A 273 -20.65 2.53 21.92
CA GLU A 273 -19.51 1.82 21.35
C GLU A 273 -19.86 1.15 20.04
N ARG A 274 -18.89 1.16 19.14
CA ARG A 274 -18.91 0.40 17.90
C ARG A 274 -17.55 -0.27 17.71
N VAL A 275 -17.58 -1.57 17.47
CA VAL A 275 -16.41 -2.36 17.10
C VAL A 275 -16.61 -2.95 15.72
N GLU A 276 -15.66 -2.74 14.82
CA GLU A 276 -15.63 -3.35 13.49
C GLU A 276 -14.37 -4.20 13.30
N ILE A 277 -14.56 -5.44 12.85
CA ILE A 277 -13.47 -6.39 12.58
C ILE A 277 -13.66 -6.98 11.18
N LEU A 278 -12.82 -6.55 10.23
CA LEU A 278 -12.90 -7.01 8.85
C LEU A 278 -12.62 -8.51 8.71
N GLY A 279 -11.67 -9.03 9.49
CA GLY A 279 -11.28 -10.44 9.51
C GLY A 279 -10.65 -10.93 8.19
N PRO A 280 -10.49 -12.25 8.01
CA PRO A 280 -10.90 -13.30 8.95
C PRO A 280 -10.05 -13.32 10.22
N ILE A 281 -10.67 -13.57 11.38
CA ILE A 281 -9.94 -13.72 12.66
C ILE A 281 -9.22 -15.08 12.70
N SER A 282 -7.96 -15.09 13.17
CA SER A 282 -7.13 -16.30 13.23
C SER A 282 -7.40 -17.20 14.43
N GLU A 283 -8.04 -16.65 15.47
CA GLU A 283 -8.39 -17.33 16.72
C GLU A 283 -9.77 -16.85 17.19
N PRO A 284 -10.46 -17.59 18.08
CA PRO A 284 -11.74 -17.14 18.64
C PRO A 284 -11.61 -15.87 19.48
N LEU A 285 -12.61 -15.00 19.39
CA LEU A 285 -12.74 -13.80 20.21
C LEU A 285 -13.89 -13.95 21.20
N HIS A 286 -13.61 -13.66 22.46
CA HIS A 286 -14.57 -13.66 23.56
C HIS A 286 -14.99 -12.22 23.81
N ILE A 287 -16.29 -11.94 23.65
CA ILE A 287 -16.90 -10.61 23.83
C ILE A 287 -17.59 -10.56 25.20
#